data_AF-A0A5Q4SNE3-F1
#
_entry.id   AF-A0A5Q4SNE3-F1
#
_cell.length_a   1.000
_cell.length_b   1.000
_cell.length_c   1.000
_cell.angle_alpha   90.00
_cell.angle_beta   90.00
_cell.angle_gamma   90.00
#
_symmetry.space_group_name_H-M   'P 1'
#
loop_
_entity.id
_entity.type
_entity.pdbx_description
1 polymer ?
#
loop_
_entity_poly.entity_id
_entity_poly.type
_entity_poly.pdbx_seq_one_letter_code
_entity_poly.pdbx_strand_id
1 'polypeptide(L)'
;DRAHGVLSFPARFGIPAALWGARVCHVVTTGLLVWFGLATDAEIFYWIGMVIVAVAFVYEHRVVRPHDLSRLNRAFFSVNGFIGIALFACALLDLLVRGLTP
;
A
#
# COMPACT_ATOMS: atom_id res chain seq x y z
N ASP A 1 -6.54 -18.05 -12.47
CA ASP A 1 -6.08 -19.07 -11.50
C ASP A 1 -6.81 -20.40 -11.59
N ARG A 2 -8.13 -20.47 -11.33
CA ARG A 2 -8.86 -21.76 -11.33
C ARG A 2 -8.82 -22.53 -12.66
N ALA A 3 -8.91 -21.83 -13.80
CA ALA A 3 -8.87 -22.46 -15.12
C ALA A 3 -7.47 -22.98 -15.53
N HIS A 4 -6.41 -22.51 -14.88
CA HIS A 4 -5.01 -22.85 -15.21
C HIS A 4 -4.29 -23.57 -14.05
N GLY A 5 -5.01 -24.01 -13.01
CA GLY A 5 -4.44 -24.73 -11.87
C GLY A 5 -3.49 -23.89 -10.98
N VAL A 6 -3.51 -22.56 -11.09
CA VAL A 6 -2.62 -21.70 -10.28
C VAL A 6 -3.10 -21.70 -8.83
N LEU A 7 -2.22 -22.12 -7.92
CA LEU A 7 -2.46 -22.20 -6.47
C LEU A 7 -2.38 -20.82 -5.81
N SER A 8 -3.35 -19.94 -6.09
CA SER A 8 -3.41 -18.61 -5.47
C SER A 8 -4.35 -18.55 -4.27
N PHE A 9 -4.14 -17.56 -3.40
CA PHE A 9 -5.02 -17.28 -2.26
C PHE A 9 -6.50 -17.09 -2.69
N PRO A 10 -6.85 -16.25 -3.69
CA PRO A 10 -8.23 -16.15 -4.16
C PRO A 10 -8.76 -17.44 -4.81
N ALA A 11 -7.90 -18.27 -5.43
CA ALA A 11 -8.34 -19.55 -5.97
C ALA A 11 -8.81 -20.51 -4.86
N ARG A 12 -8.06 -20.56 -3.75
CA ARG A 12 -8.30 -21.42 -2.57
C ARG A 12 -9.39 -20.91 -1.63
N PHE A 13 -9.40 -19.60 -1.34
CA PHE A 13 -10.26 -19.00 -0.31
C PHE A 13 -11.36 -18.07 -0.86
N GLY A 14 -11.36 -17.83 -2.17
CA GLY A 14 -12.33 -16.96 -2.83
C GLY A 14 -11.94 -15.48 -2.85
N ILE A 15 -12.57 -14.72 -3.74
CA ILE A 15 -12.31 -13.30 -3.95
C ILE A 15 -12.59 -12.46 -2.68
N PRO A 16 -13.72 -12.62 -1.96
CA PRO A 16 -13.99 -11.81 -0.78
C PRO A 16 -12.94 -11.98 0.32
N ALA A 17 -12.48 -13.22 0.57
CA ALA A 17 -11.44 -13.51 1.53
C ALA A 17 -10.10 -12.90 1.11
N ALA A 18 -9.75 -12.96 -0.18
CA ALA A 18 -8.54 -12.34 -0.71
C ALA A 18 -8.55 -10.81 -0.54
N LEU A 19 -9.69 -10.16 -0.78
CA LEU A 19 -9.82 -8.71 -0.58
C LEU A 19 -9.72 -8.31 0.90
N TRP A 20 -10.24 -9.14 1.81
CA TRP A 20 -10.02 -8.94 3.25
C TRP A 20 -8.56 -9.15 3.65
N GLY A 21 -7.90 -10.18 3.11
CA GLY A 21 -6.47 -10.42 3.31
C GLY A 21 -5.64 -9.22 2.85
N ALA A 22 -5.94 -8.66 1.67
CA ALA A 22 -5.27 -7.46 1.17
C ALA A 22 -5.43 -6.26 2.11
N ARG A 23 -6.63 -6.04 2.68
CA ARG A 23 -6.85 -4.98 3.68
C ARG A 23 -6.00 -5.17 4.93
N VAL A 24 -5.93 -6.39 5.45
CA VAL A 24 -5.08 -6.72 6.61
C VAL A 24 -3.62 -6.43 6.29
N CYS A 25 -3.13 -6.86 5.13
CA CYS A 25 -1.78 -6.57 4.68
C CYS A 25 -1.51 -5.05 4.63
N HIS A 26 -2.42 -4.25 4.07
CA HIS A 26 -2.26 -2.80 4.05
C HIS A 26 -2.23 -2.18 5.45
N VAL A 27 -3.09 -2.62 6.37
CA VAL A 27 -3.04 -2.14 7.76
C VAL A 27 -1.70 -2.49 8.42
N VAL A 28 -1.22 -3.72 8.24
CA VAL A 28 0.08 -4.15 8.77
C VAL A 28 1.21 -3.34 8.16
N THR A 29 1.24 -3.17 6.83
CA THR A 29 2.23 -2.35 6.13
C THR A 29 2.23 -0.90 6.63
N THR A 30 1.06 -0.27 6.75
CA THR A 30 0.95 1.08 7.30
C THR A 30 1.47 1.13 8.72
N GLY A 31 1.14 0.15 9.58
CA GLY A 31 1.65 0.08 10.95
C GLY A 31 3.17 -0.05 11.02
N LEU A 32 3.78 -0.90 10.17
CA LEU A 32 5.23 -1.04 10.08
C LEU A 32 5.92 0.23 9.58
N LEU A 33 5.30 0.95 8.64
CA LEU A 33 5.84 2.23 8.16
C LEU A 33 5.71 3.35 9.20
N VAL A 34 4.59 3.43 9.92
CA VAL A 34 4.45 4.33 11.08
C VAL A 34 5.54 4.02 12.11
N TRP A 35 5.75 2.74 12.42
CA TRP A 35 6.81 2.32 13.33
C TRP A 35 8.20 2.73 12.82
N PHE A 36 8.48 2.55 11.53
CA PHE A 36 9.74 3.03 10.92
C PHE A 36 9.92 4.55 11.08
N GLY A 37 8.88 5.34 10.80
CA GLY A 37 8.93 6.80 10.97
C GLY A 37 9.26 7.20 12.41
N LEU A 38 8.66 6.52 13.39
CA LEU A 38 8.97 6.75 14.81
C LEU A 38 10.38 6.28 15.19
N ALA A 39 10.78 5.09 14.73
CA ALA A 39 12.08 4.50 15.05
C ALA A 39 13.27 5.26 14.43
N THR A 40 13.00 6.07 13.41
CA THR A 40 14.03 6.87 12.72
C THR A 40 13.96 8.34 13.08
N ASP A 41 13.04 8.79 13.93
CA ASP A 41 12.75 10.21 14.18
C ASP A 41 12.49 10.98 12.87
N ALA A 42 11.69 10.38 11.98
CA ALA A 42 11.33 10.97 10.68
C ALA A 42 10.57 12.30 10.84
N GLU A 43 10.89 13.24 9.97
CA GLU A 43 10.33 14.58 10.01
C GLU A 43 9.03 14.69 9.18
N ILE A 44 8.56 15.92 9.00
CA ILE A 44 7.24 16.22 8.46
C ILE A 44 7.03 15.69 7.03
N PHE A 45 8.07 15.61 6.21
CA PHE A 45 7.93 15.19 4.81
C PHE A 45 7.62 13.70 4.72
N TYR A 46 8.22 12.87 5.57
CA TYR A 46 7.86 11.46 5.68
C TYR A 46 6.39 11.28 6.08
N TRP A 47 5.92 12.03 7.09
CA TRP A 47 4.54 11.95 7.57
C TRP A 47 3.51 12.42 6.53
N ILE A 48 3.85 13.43 5.71
CA ILE A 48 3.04 13.81 4.54
C ILE A 48 2.93 12.63 3.56
N GLY A 49 4.05 11.98 3.26
CA GLY A 49 4.08 10.77 2.45
C GLY A 49 3.15 9.68 3.01
N MET A 50 3.19 9.46 4.32
CA MET A 50 2.33 8.49 5.00
C MET A 50 0.84 8.80 4.88
N VAL A 51 0.45 10.08 4.99
CA VAL A 51 -0.95 10.50 4.75
C VAL A 51 -1.37 10.19 3.31
N ILE A 52 -0.50 10.46 2.33
CA ILE A 52 -0.77 10.13 0.91
C ILE A 52 -0.96 8.62 0.73
N VAL A 53 -0.08 7.80 1.32
CA VAL A 53 -0.18 6.33 1.27
C VAL A 53 -1.50 5.84 1.88
N ALA A 54 -1.88 6.36 3.06
CA ALA A 54 -3.11 5.98 3.73
C ALA A 54 -4.36 6.31 2.88
N VAL A 55 -4.40 7.51 2.29
CA VAL A 55 -5.49 7.92 1.37
C VAL A 55 -5.52 7.03 0.13
N ALA A 56 -4.37 6.71 -0.44
CA ALA A 56 -4.26 5.86 -1.63
C ALA A 56 -4.75 4.42 -1.36
N PHE A 57 -4.40 3.81 -0.22
CA PHE A 57 -4.94 2.49 0.17
C PHE A 57 -6.45 2.50 0.35
N VAL A 58 -7.01 3.55 0.98
CA VAL A 58 -8.46 3.71 1.12
C VAL A 58 -9.11 3.84 -0.26
N TYR A 59 -8.53 4.62 -1.17
CA TYR A 59 -9.02 4.77 -2.53
C TYR A 59 -9.01 3.43 -3.28
N GLU A 60 -7.91 2.68 -3.23
CA GLU A 60 -7.79 1.38 -3.90
C GLU A 60 -8.89 0.41 -3.45
N HIS A 61 -9.09 0.26 -2.14
CA HIS A 61 -10.13 -0.63 -1.61
C HIS A 61 -11.56 -0.16 -1.87
N ARG A 62 -11.78 1.12 -2.18
CA ARG A 62 -13.08 1.63 -2.62
C ARG A 62 -13.35 1.34 -4.10
N VAL A 63 -12.31 1.37 -4.93
CA VAL A 63 -12.41 1.08 -6.37
C VAL A 63 -12.58 -0.41 -6.63
N VAL A 64 -11.87 -1.26 -5.86
CA VAL A 64 -11.94 -2.72 -6.02
C VAL A 64 -13.15 -3.29 -5.29
N ARG A 65 -14.07 -3.89 -6.05
CA ARG A 65 -15.31 -4.49 -5.52
C ARG A 65 -15.29 -6.01 -5.67
N PRO A 66 -15.78 -6.79 -4.69
CA PRO A 66 -15.80 -8.25 -4.78
C PRO A 66 -16.59 -8.81 -5.97
N HIS A 67 -17.60 -8.06 -6.43
CA HIS A 67 -18.51 -8.47 -7.50
C HIS A 67 -18.13 -7.90 -8.88
N ASP A 68 -17.14 -7.01 -8.94
CA ASP A 68 -16.65 -6.43 -10.20
C ASP A 68 -15.13 -6.19 -10.10
N LEU A 69 -14.38 -7.16 -10.64
CA LEU A 69 -12.92 -7.12 -10.69
C LEU A 69 -12.38 -6.53 -12.00
N SER A 70 -13.24 -6.02 -12.89
CA SER A 70 -12.81 -5.47 -14.19
C SER A 70 -11.76 -4.36 -14.05
N ARG A 71 -11.82 -3.63 -12.93
CA ARG A 71 -10.89 -2.54 -12.59
C ARG A 71 -9.76 -2.96 -11.67
N LEU A 72 -9.76 -4.19 -11.14
CA LEU A 72 -8.82 -4.64 -10.10
C LEU A 72 -7.37 -4.51 -10.56
N ASN A 73 -7.02 -5.07 -11.72
CA ASN A 73 -5.62 -5.10 -12.15
C ASN A 73 -5.07 -3.69 -12.41
N ARG A 74 -5.87 -2.82 -13.05
CA ARG A 74 -5.48 -1.43 -13.32
C ARG A 74 -5.39 -0.59 -12.05
N ALA A 75 -6.38 -0.70 -11.18
CA ALA A 75 -6.43 0.06 -9.93
C ALA A 75 -5.26 -0.35 -9.02
N PHE A 76 -5.02 -1.65 -8.85
CA PHE A 76 -3.95 -2.16 -8.00
C PHE A 76 -2.56 -1.74 -8.50
N PHE A 77 -2.25 -1.96 -9.79
CA PHE A 77 -0.94 -1.57 -10.32
C PHE A 77 -0.72 -0.06 -10.31
N SER A 78 -1.73 0.72 -10.70
CA SER A 78 -1.60 2.17 -10.76
C SER A 78 -1.48 2.79 -9.37
N VAL A 79 -2.29 2.34 -8.41
CA VAL A 79 -2.30 2.91 -7.05
C VAL A 79 -1.03 2.49 -6.29
N ASN A 80 -0.63 1.21 -6.34
CA ASN A 80 0.62 0.77 -5.71
C ASN A 80 1.85 1.41 -6.36
N GLY A 81 1.86 1.58 -7.68
CA GLY A 81 2.93 2.31 -8.38
C GLY A 81 3.03 3.77 -7.90
N PHE A 82 1.90 4.46 -7.79
CA PHE A 82 1.85 5.82 -7.24
C PHE A 82 2.30 5.88 -5.79
N ILE A 83 1.84 4.97 -4.93
CA ILE A 83 2.24 4.85 -3.53
C ILE A 83 3.75 4.73 -3.40
N GLY A 84 4.38 3.83 -4.17
CA GLY A 84 5.82 3.62 -4.13
C GLY A 84 6.60 4.88 -4.49
N ILE A 85 6.21 5.57 -5.57
CA ILE A 85 6.88 6.81 -6.02
C ILE A 85 6.67 7.94 -5.00
N ALA A 86 5.45 8.13 -4.51
CA ALA A 86 5.11 9.20 -3.58
C ALA A 86 5.84 9.02 -2.23
N LEU A 87 5.82 7.80 -1.69
CA LEU A 87 6.53 7.48 -0.44
C LEU A 87 8.04 7.65 -0.61
N PHE A 88 8.61 7.17 -1.72
CA PHE A 88 10.03 7.35 -2.02
C PHE A 88 10.42 8.83 -2.09
N ALA A 89 9.69 9.64 -2.85
CA ALA A 89 9.98 11.07 -3.00
C ALA A 89 9.87 11.80 -1.66
N CYS A 90 8.84 11.52 -0.86
CA CYS A 90 8.64 12.12 0.45
C CYS A 90 9.74 11.71 1.44
N ALA A 91 10.09 10.43 1.50
CA ALA A 91 11.17 9.94 2.37
C ALA A 91 12.54 10.48 1.95
N LEU A 92 12.81 10.61 0.65
CA LEU A 92 14.03 11.22 0.14
C LEU A 92 14.10 12.71 0.52
N LEU A 93 13.00 13.46 0.36
CA LEU A 93 12.92 14.85 0.78
C LEU A 93 13.15 15.00 2.28
N ASP A 94 12.53 14.14 3.09
CA ASP A 94 12.72 14.10 4.54
C ASP A 94 14.21 13.91 4.89
N LEU A 95 14.86 12.93 4.26
CA LEU A 95 16.28 12.65 4.44
C LEU A 95 17.19 13.81 4.01
N LEU A 96 16.86 14.48 2.90
CA LEU A 96 17.62 15.63 2.41
C LEU A 96 17.50 16.85 3.33
N VAL A 97 16.34 17.05 3.96
CA VAL A 97 16.08 18.17 4.89
C VAL A 97 16.71 17.88 6.25
N ARG A 98 16.50 16.69 6.79
CA ARG A 98 17.08 16.26 8.08
C ARG A 98 18.60 16.09 8.00
N GLY A 99 19.10 15.71 6.83
CA GLY A 99 20.51 15.38 6.60
C GLY A 99 20.86 13.94 6.97
N LEU A 100 22.01 13.49 6.48
CA LEU A 100 22.62 12.20 6.81
C LEU A 100 23.43 12.32 8.10
N THR A 101 22.78 12.63 9.22
CA THR A 101 23.43 12.53 10.53
C THR A 101 23.21 11.12 11.10
N PRO A 102 24.28 10.44 11.56
CA PRO A 102 24.17 9.11 12.17
C PRO A 102 23.40 9.13 13.50
#